data_AF-W6N9A5-F1
#
_entry.id   AF-W6N9A5-F1
#
_cell.length_a   1.000
_cell.length_b   1.000
_cell.length_c   1.000
_cell.angle_alpha   90.00
_cell.angle_beta   90.00
_cell.angle_gamma   90.00
#
_symmetry.space_group_name_H-M   'P 1'
#
loop_
_entity.id
_entity.type
_entity.pdbx_description
1 polymer ?
#
loop_
_entity_poly.entity_id
_entity_poly.type
_entity_poly.pdbx_seq_one_letter_code
_entity_poly.pdbx_strand_id
1 'polypeptide(L)'
;MGRRQYGLTLLLTIGGRAWIARRQAALQLVDFQKLTRGEGFISINSTFFTTFEQKDSLCNDEMYTGFLLDKDALRWNVSCLWTGTSLGVTCAPVPPKYSNIPFSFVPPNEWQKKVKDFRSKIGCTSEKINQTSEIAELFICNERCIQGGIGYIPSLIMLLSFSVAFIKNCLM
;
A
#
# COMPACT_ATOMS: atom_id res chain seq x y z
N MET A 1 2.35 12.83 -32.79
CA MET A 1 1.44 13.91 -32.34
C MET A 1 1.18 13.73 -30.85
N GLY A 2 1.75 14.61 -30.02
CA GLY A 2 1.62 14.56 -28.57
C GLY A 2 0.38 15.26 -28.03
N ARG A 3 -0.09 14.82 -26.87
CA ARG A 3 -0.90 15.62 -25.95
C ARG A 3 -0.49 15.34 -24.49
N ARG A 4 0.36 16.25 -24.00
CA ARG A 4 0.51 16.79 -22.64
C ARG A 4 -0.08 15.97 -21.47
N GLN A 5 0.83 15.25 -20.81
CA GLN A 5 0.96 15.27 -19.34
C GLN A 5 0.97 16.71 -18.85
N TYR A 6 0.19 17.11 -17.83
CA TYR A 6 0.55 18.16 -16.85
C TYR A 6 -0.38 18.20 -15.61
N GLY A 7 -1.45 17.39 -15.53
CA GLY A 7 -2.31 17.30 -14.33
C GLY A 7 -2.05 16.09 -13.41
N LEU A 8 -1.47 15.01 -13.92
CA LEU A 8 -1.36 13.72 -13.22
C LEU A 8 -0.04 13.54 -12.44
N THR A 9 0.96 14.37 -12.72
CA THR A 9 2.30 14.25 -12.11
C THR A 9 2.33 14.76 -10.67
N LEU A 10 1.46 15.70 -10.28
CA LEU A 10 1.51 16.31 -8.95
C LEU A 10 0.95 15.39 -7.84
N LEU A 11 -0.11 14.62 -8.12
CA LEU A 11 -0.71 13.70 -7.13
C LEU A 11 0.10 12.40 -6.95
N LEU A 12 0.75 11.90 -8.01
CA LEU A 12 1.69 10.77 -7.92
C LEU A 12 2.96 11.12 -7.11
N THR A 13 3.36 12.39 -7.06
CA THR A 13 4.54 12.80 -6.27
C THR A 13 4.30 12.82 -4.76
N ILE A 14 3.06 13.06 -4.29
CA ILE A 14 2.78 13.14 -2.84
C ILE A 14 2.73 11.72 -2.24
N GLY A 15 1.99 10.80 -2.86
CA GLY A 15 1.94 9.39 -2.45
C GLY A 15 3.29 8.68 -2.59
N GLY A 16 4.02 8.93 -3.68
CA GLY A 16 5.35 8.37 -3.89
C GLY A 16 6.39 8.85 -2.85
N ARG A 17 6.36 10.14 -2.48
CA ARG A 17 7.25 10.68 -1.43
C ARG A 17 6.94 10.10 -0.05
N ALA A 18 5.66 9.98 0.29
CA ALA A 18 5.24 9.38 1.56
C ALA A 18 5.67 7.90 1.66
N TRP A 19 5.52 7.15 0.56
CA TRP A 19 5.98 5.75 0.50
C TRP A 19 7.51 5.64 0.64
N ILE A 20 8.28 6.48 -0.06
CA ILE A 20 9.76 6.49 0.05
C ILE A 20 10.20 6.78 1.48
N ALA A 21 9.59 7.77 2.15
CA ALA A 21 9.89 8.11 3.54
C ALA A 21 9.63 6.93 4.48
N ARG A 22 8.46 6.27 4.33
CA ARG A 22 8.10 5.07 5.11
C ARG A 22 9.03 3.90 4.85
N ARG A 23 9.46 3.67 3.61
CA ARG A 23 10.48 2.67 3.27
C ARG A 23 11.80 2.96 3.97
N GLN A 24 12.26 4.21 3.93
CA GLN A 24 13.52 4.60 4.56
C GLN A 24 13.48 4.38 6.07
N ALA A 25 12.37 4.76 6.72
CA ALA A 25 12.16 4.49 8.14
C ALA A 25 12.13 2.99 8.45
N ALA A 26 11.44 2.18 7.63
CA ALA A 26 11.42 0.73 7.79
C ALA A 26 12.81 0.10 7.68
N LEU A 27 13.62 0.52 6.70
CA LEU A 27 14.99 0.03 6.54
C LEU A 27 15.87 0.39 7.75
N GLN A 28 15.74 1.61 8.27
CA GLN A 28 16.44 2.03 9.50
C GLN A 28 16.02 1.18 10.70
N LEU A 29 14.72 0.92 10.88
CA LEU A 29 14.22 0.07 11.96
C LEU A 29 14.78 -1.36 11.89
N VAL A 30 14.91 -1.93 10.69
CA VAL A 30 15.54 -3.24 10.49
C VAL A 30 17.00 -3.21 10.96
N ASP A 31 17.76 -2.20 10.54
CA ASP A 31 19.17 -2.10 10.92
C ASP A 31 19.33 -1.85 12.43
N PHE A 32 18.45 -1.07 13.04
CA PHE A 32 18.42 -0.91 14.49
C PHE A 32 18.13 -2.22 15.22
N GLN A 33 17.14 -3.00 14.77
CA GLN A 33 16.84 -4.27 15.41
C GLN A 33 17.99 -5.26 15.34
N LYS A 34 18.75 -5.27 14.23
CA LYS A 34 19.98 -6.08 14.12
C LYS A 34 21.05 -5.63 15.12
N LEU A 35 21.21 -4.32 15.30
CA LEU A 35 22.22 -3.75 16.19
C LEU A 35 21.91 -3.97 17.67
N THR A 36 20.64 -3.83 18.07
CA THR A 36 20.23 -3.97 19.49
C THR A 36 19.88 -5.40 19.88
N ARG A 37 19.75 -6.33 18.92
CA ARG A 37 19.24 -7.70 19.16
C ARG A 37 17.89 -7.73 19.91
N GLY A 38 17.14 -6.63 19.92
CA GLY A 38 15.89 -6.49 20.67
C GLY A 38 16.03 -6.01 22.12
N GLU A 39 17.24 -5.81 22.64
CA GLU A 39 17.50 -5.30 24.00
C GLU A 39 18.15 -3.90 23.89
N GLY A 40 17.41 -2.85 24.27
CA GLY A 40 17.84 -1.45 24.17
C GLY A 40 19.17 -1.18 24.91
N PHE A 41 20.01 -0.23 24.49
CA PHE A 41 19.80 1.22 24.50
C PHE A 41 20.54 1.88 23.32
N ILE A 42 19.93 2.88 22.67
CA ILE A 42 20.61 3.78 21.73
C ILE A 42 20.48 5.20 22.30
N SER A 43 21.56 5.98 22.28
CA SER A 43 21.52 7.42 22.55
C SER A 43 20.47 8.07 21.64
N ILE A 44 19.44 8.64 22.25
CA ILE A 44 18.30 9.24 21.54
C ILE A 44 18.81 10.45 20.75
N ASN A 45 19.00 10.29 19.44
CA ASN A 45 19.11 11.41 18.51
C ASN A 45 17.70 11.78 18.02
N SER A 46 17.47 13.02 17.60
CA SER A 46 16.18 13.49 17.08
C SER A 46 15.68 12.68 15.88
N THR A 47 16.60 12.19 15.04
CA THR A 47 16.29 11.29 13.92
C THR A 47 15.86 9.89 14.35
N PHE A 48 16.24 9.45 15.56
CA PHE A 48 15.80 8.17 16.12
C PHE A 48 14.36 8.27 16.63
N PHE A 49 14.01 9.38 17.27
CA PHE A 49 12.67 9.61 17.80
C PHE A 49 11.60 9.59 16.69
N THR A 50 11.84 10.29 15.58
CA THR A 50 10.89 10.36 14.46
C THR A 50 10.72 9.01 13.75
N THR A 51 11.79 8.22 13.61
CA THR A 51 11.71 6.86 13.06
C THR A 51 10.99 5.90 14.01
N PHE A 52 11.15 6.07 15.33
CA PHE A 52 10.42 5.27 16.33
C PHE A 52 8.92 5.60 16.36
N GLU A 53 8.53 6.86 16.21
CA GLU A 53 7.11 7.25 16.08
C GLU A 53 6.45 6.61 14.85
N GLN A 54 7.19 6.47 13.74
CA GLN A 54 6.67 5.79 12.55
C GLN A 54 6.52 4.29 12.73
N LYS A 55 7.20 3.66 13.71
CA LYS A 55 7.16 2.22 13.93
C LYS A 55 5.74 1.74 14.21
N ASP A 56 5.00 2.41 15.08
CA ASP A 56 3.62 2.02 15.40
C ASP A 56 2.72 2.11 14.14
N SER A 57 2.85 3.20 13.40
CA SER A 57 2.14 3.38 12.12
C SER A 57 2.48 2.27 11.11
N LEU A 58 3.74 1.86 11.01
CA LEU A 58 4.20 0.77 10.14
C LEU A 58 3.75 -0.61 10.64
N CYS A 59 3.67 -0.83 11.95
CA CYS A 59 3.15 -2.07 12.52
C CYS A 59 1.64 -2.21 12.27
N ASN A 60 0.90 -1.11 12.18
CA ASN A 60 -0.54 -1.10 11.93
C ASN A 60 -0.93 -1.09 10.44
N ASP A 61 0.01 -0.82 9.52
CA ASP A 61 -0.28 -0.78 8.08
C ASP A 61 -0.19 -2.18 7.45
N GLU A 62 -1.26 -2.57 6.76
CA GLU A 62 -1.45 -3.90 6.17
C GLU A 62 -1.52 -3.88 4.64
N MET A 63 -1.40 -2.69 4.03
CA MET A 63 -1.72 -2.49 2.62
C MET A 63 -0.51 -2.68 1.71
N TYR A 64 0.65 -2.18 2.10
CA TYR A 64 1.87 -2.26 1.28
C TYR A 64 3.15 -2.57 2.05
N THR A 65 3.06 -2.72 3.37
CA THR A 65 4.21 -2.98 4.25
C THR A 65 4.96 -4.26 3.87
N GLY A 66 4.25 -5.28 3.39
CA GLY A 66 4.83 -6.51 2.86
C GLY A 66 5.76 -6.36 1.64
N PHE A 67 5.82 -5.17 1.05
CA PHE A 67 6.71 -4.82 -0.07
C PHE A 67 7.79 -3.78 0.29
N LEU A 68 7.73 -3.19 1.48
CA LEU A 68 8.61 -2.07 1.85
C LEU A 68 10.09 -2.43 1.96
N LEU A 69 10.42 -3.70 2.22
CA LEU A 69 11.82 -4.13 2.42
C LEU A 69 12.43 -4.81 1.19
N ASP A 70 11.67 -4.95 0.10
CA ASP A 70 12.17 -5.58 -1.13
C ASP A 70 13.19 -4.69 -1.83
N LYS A 71 14.33 -5.25 -2.23
CA LYS A 71 15.46 -4.46 -2.77
C LYS A 71 15.09 -3.69 -4.04
N ASP A 72 14.33 -4.31 -4.93
CA ASP A 72 13.98 -3.75 -6.24
C ASP A 72 12.76 -2.83 -6.22
N ALA A 73 12.14 -2.60 -5.04
CA ALA A 73 10.86 -1.90 -4.94
C ALA A 73 10.86 -0.46 -5.48
N LEU A 74 12.02 0.20 -5.54
CA LEU A 74 12.16 1.54 -6.10
C LEU A 74 12.01 1.58 -7.64
N ARG A 75 12.18 0.43 -8.31
CA ARG A 75 12.09 0.33 -9.78
C ARG A 75 10.73 -0.19 -10.24
N TRP A 76 9.84 -0.49 -9.31
CA TRP A 76 8.56 -1.09 -9.60
C TRP A 76 7.53 -0.05 -10.02
N ASN A 77 6.57 -0.49 -10.82
CA ASN A 77 5.43 0.31 -11.18
C ASN A 77 4.50 0.46 -9.98
N VAL A 78 3.84 1.62 -9.90
CA VAL A 78 2.86 1.91 -8.87
C VAL A 78 1.50 1.32 -9.26
N SER A 79 0.89 0.62 -8.32
CA SER A 79 -0.43 0.00 -8.46
C SER A 79 -1.29 0.29 -7.25
N CYS A 80 -2.58 0.02 -7.39
CA CYS A 80 -3.57 0.31 -6.37
C CYS A 80 -3.86 -0.92 -5.55
N LEU A 81 -3.88 -0.71 -4.24
CA LEU A 81 -3.87 -1.73 -3.23
C LEU A 81 -5.04 -1.54 -2.28
N TRP A 82 -5.72 -2.62 -1.96
CA TRP A 82 -6.72 -2.70 -0.90
C TRP A 82 -6.76 -4.13 -0.35
N THR A 83 -7.17 -4.27 0.91
CA THR A 83 -7.32 -5.58 1.57
C THR A 83 -8.78 -5.90 1.84
N GLY A 84 -9.20 -7.12 1.51
CA GLY A 84 -10.57 -7.60 1.75
C GLY A 84 -11.66 -6.61 1.28
N THR A 85 -12.59 -6.25 2.16
CA THR A 85 -13.67 -5.28 1.92
C THR A 85 -13.31 -3.84 2.34
N SER A 86 -12.04 -3.56 2.62
CA SER A 86 -11.62 -2.21 3.03
C SER A 86 -11.92 -1.19 1.93
N LEU A 87 -12.59 -0.11 2.30
CA LEU A 87 -12.84 1.03 1.42
C LEU A 87 -11.57 1.87 1.21
N GLY A 88 -10.52 1.62 1.99
CA GLY A 88 -9.23 2.30 1.89
C GLY A 88 -8.41 1.77 0.74
N VAL A 89 -8.34 2.53 -0.35
CA VAL A 89 -7.42 2.27 -1.47
C VAL A 89 -6.15 3.10 -1.30
N THR A 90 -4.99 2.48 -1.45
CA THR A 90 -3.71 3.17 -1.45
C THR A 90 -2.91 2.83 -2.71
N CYS A 91 -1.95 3.69 -3.05
CA CYS A 91 -1.09 3.51 -4.21
C CYS A 91 0.33 3.20 -3.73
N ALA A 92 0.92 2.10 -4.17
CA ALA A 92 2.31 1.77 -3.85
C ALA A 92 2.99 0.98 -4.98
N PRO A 93 4.33 0.98 -5.03
CA PRO A 93 5.08 0.12 -5.93
C PRO A 93 4.81 -1.36 -5.64
N VAL A 94 4.55 -2.15 -6.69
CA VAL A 94 4.32 -3.60 -6.58
C VAL A 94 5.24 -4.41 -7.49
N PRO A 95 5.60 -5.64 -7.12
CA PRO A 95 6.43 -6.50 -7.96
C PRO A 95 5.93 -6.63 -9.41
N PRO A 96 6.84 -6.77 -10.41
CA PRO A 96 6.47 -6.90 -11.83
C PRO A 96 5.50 -8.03 -12.14
N LYS A 97 5.53 -9.11 -11.33
CA LYS A 97 4.57 -10.22 -11.43
C LYS A 97 3.10 -9.79 -11.31
N TYR A 98 2.85 -8.65 -10.67
CA TYR A 98 1.51 -8.09 -10.48
C TYR A 98 1.25 -6.85 -11.32
N SER A 99 2.29 -6.11 -11.74
CA SER A 99 2.10 -4.86 -12.49
C SER A 99 1.81 -5.04 -13.98
N ASN A 100 2.07 -6.23 -14.53
CA ASN A 100 1.93 -6.51 -15.96
C ASN A 100 0.53 -7.02 -16.36
N ILE A 101 -0.36 -7.20 -15.39
CA ILE A 101 -1.73 -7.67 -15.58
C ILE A 101 -2.72 -6.63 -15.05
N PRO A 102 -3.88 -6.39 -15.66
CA PRO A 102 -4.78 -5.31 -15.24
C PRO A 102 -5.22 -5.41 -13.78
N PHE A 103 -5.47 -6.63 -13.32
CA PHE A 103 -5.91 -6.95 -11.97
C PHE A 103 -5.24 -8.25 -11.49
N SER A 104 -4.85 -8.27 -10.21
CA SER A 104 -4.27 -9.43 -9.53
C SER A 104 -4.68 -9.42 -8.07
N PHE A 105 -4.50 -10.55 -7.39
CA PHE A 105 -4.58 -10.61 -5.94
C PHE A 105 -3.48 -11.49 -5.36
N VAL A 106 -3.19 -11.31 -4.07
CA VAL A 106 -2.31 -12.15 -3.26
C VAL A 106 -3.19 -12.83 -2.21
N PRO A 107 -3.25 -14.17 -2.19
CA PRO A 107 -4.13 -14.88 -1.26
C PRO A 107 -3.72 -14.61 0.19
N PRO A 108 -4.66 -14.76 1.16
CA PRO A 108 -4.42 -14.40 2.55
C PRO A 108 -3.17 -15.06 3.11
N ASN A 109 -3.01 -16.37 2.92
CA ASN A 109 -1.84 -17.11 3.43
C ASN A 109 -0.49 -16.54 2.96
N GLU A 110 -0.38 -16.09 1.71
CA GLU A 110 0.85 -15.48 1.18
C GLU A 110 1.02 -14.05 1.72
N TRP A 111 -0.07 -13.27 1.76
CA TRP A 111 -0.01 -11.88 2.22
C TRP A 111 0.29 -11.77 3.71
N GLN A 112 -0.39 -12.56 4.53
CA GLN A 112 -0.15 -12.66 5.97
C GLN A 112 1.31 -13.04 6.26
N LYS A 113 1.87 -14.00 5.51
CA LYS A 113 3.29 -14.37 5.65
C LYS A 113 4.22 -13.18 5.38
N LYS A 114 3.95 -12.39 4.33
CA LYS A 114 4.74 -11.19 3.98
C LYS A 114 4.65 -10.11 5.06
N VAL A 115 3.44 -9.79 5.53
CA VAL A 115 3.24 -8.78 6.59
C VAL A 115 3.85 -9.25 7.91
N LYS A 116 3.74 -10.54 8.24
CA LYS A 116 4.31 -11.12 9.47
C LYS A 116 5.83 -11.02 9.48
N ASP A 117 6.47 -11.38 8.36
CA ASP A 117 7.92 -11.28 8.18
C ASP A 117 8.39 -9.82 8.28
N PHE A 118 7.65 -8.88 7.65
CA PHE A 118 7.91 -7.44 7.79
C PHE A 118 7.84 -6.98 9.26
N ARG A 119 6.71 -7.23 9.95
CA ARG A 119 6.48 -6.81 11.34
C ARG A 119 7.55 -7.38 12.28
N SER A 120 8.00 -8.61 12.03
CA SER A 120 9.06 -9.26 12.81
C SER A 120 10.42 -8.60 12.58
N LYS A 121 10.73 -8.19 11.34
CA LYS A 121 12.02 -7.57 10.95
C LYS A 121 12.19 -6.12 11.39
N ILE A 122 11.11 -5.39 11.65
CA ILE A 122 11.13 -4.03 12.20
C ILE A 122 10.89 -3.99 13.71
N GLY A 123 10.57 -5.14 14.31
CA GLY A 123 10.54 -5.34 15.75
C GLY A 123 9.22 -4.93 16.38
N CYS A 124 8.10 -5.13 15.68
CA CYS A 124 6.76 -4.94 16.24
C CYS A 124 6.54 -5.86 17.45
N THR A 125 5.55 -5.52 18.28
CA THR A 125 5.16 -6.36 19.41
C THR A 125 4.59 -7.69 18.95
N SER A 126 4.69 -8.73 19.78
CA SER A 126 4.14 -10.06 19.49
C SER A 126 2.63 -10.02 19.23
N GLU A 127 1.90 -9.13 19.90
CA GLU A 127 0.47 -8.90 19.66
C GLU A 127 0.20 -8.46 18.21
N LYS A 128 0.92 -7.43 17.72
CA LYS A 128 0.79 -6.95 16.33
C LYS A 128 1.21 -8.00 15.31
N ILE A 129 2.22 -8.81 15.64
CA ILE A 129 2.65 -9.94 14.79
C ILE A 129 1.55 -11.01 14.72
N ASN A 130 0.87 -11.30 15.82
CA ASN A 130 -0.20 -12.31 15.87
C ASN A 130 -1.48 -11.83 15.16
N GLN A 131 -1.84 -10.55 15.28
CA GLN A 131 -2.96 -9.94 14.54
C GLN A 131 -2.86 -10.10 13.01
N THR A 132 -1.66 -10.41 12.50
CA THR A 132 -1.46 -10.69 11.07
C THR A 132 -2.29 -11.85 10.54
N SER A 133 -2.73 -12.81 11.37
CA SER A 133 -3.58 -13.93 10.90
C SER A 133 -4.99 -13.51 10.48
N GLU A 134 -5.42 -12.32 10.85
CA GLU A 134 -6.75 -11.78 10.55
C GLU A 134 -6.77 -10.97 9.25
N ILE A 135 -5.59 -10.73 8.64
CA ILE A 135 -5.49 -9.94 7.40
C ILE A 135 -6.04 -10.76 6.23
N ALA A 136 -6.94 -10.13 5.48
CA ALA A 136 -7.51 -10.68 4.26
C ALA A 136 -6.49 -10.70 3.09
N GLU A 137 -6.95 -11.14 1.92
CA GLU A 137 -6.20 -11.04 0.67
C GLU A 137 -5.88 -9.58 0.31
N LEU A 138 -4.77 -9.40 -0.41
CA LEU A 138 -4.40 -8.13 -1.01
C LEU A 138 -4.82 -8.12 -2.46
N PHE A 139 -5.63 -7.14 -2.85
CA PHE A 139 -5.98 -6.90 -4.23
C PHE A 139 -5.08 -5.83 -4.85
N ILE A 140 -4.78 -6.00 -6.13
CA ILE A 140 -3.87 -5.16 -6.90
C ILE A 140 -4.53 -4.78 -8.22
N CYS A 141 -4.71 -3.48 -8.46
CA CYS A 141 -5.24 -2.95 -9.71
C CYS A 141 -4.24 -2.00 -10.36
N ASN A 142 -4.00 -2.18 -11.67
CA ASN A 142 -3.12 -1.34 -12.46
C ASN A 142 -3.88 -0.29 -13.29
N GLU A 143 -5.20 -0.42 -13.41
CA GLU A 143 -6.03 0.53 -14.14
C GLU A 143 -6.32 1.77 -13.28
N ARG A 144 -5.55 2.83 -13.53
CA ARG A 144 -5.71 4.20 -12.99
C ARG A 144 -5.83 4.26 -11.47
N CYS A 145 -4.67 4.39 -10.83
CA CYS A 145 -4.63 4.72 -9.42
C CYS A 145 -5.16 6.11 -9.09
N ILE A 146 -6.35 6.15 -8.49
CA ILE A 146 -6.94 7.34 -7.88
C ILE A 146 -7.19 6.99 -6.43
N GLN A 147 -6.63 7.78 -5.52
CA GLN A 147 -6.65 7.60 -4.07
C GLN A 147 -8.04 7.89 -3.46
N GLY A 148 -9.10 7.22 -3.94
CA GLY A 148 -10.47 7.53 -3.52
C GLY A 148 -11.62 6.71 -4.12
N GLY A 149 -11.40 5.44 -4.48
CA GLY A 149 -12.46 4.57 -4.98
C GLY A 149 -12.58 4.54 -6.51
N ILE A 150 -13.53 3.73 -6.99
CA ILE A 150 -13.79 3.42 -8.40
C ILE A 150 -13.58 4.67 -9.26
N GLY A 151 -12.62 4.60 -10.19
CA GLY A 151 -12.25 5.75 -11.02
C GLY A 151 -13.49 6.40 -11.64
N TYR A 152 -13.43 7.72 -11.83
CA TYR A 152 -14.56 8.51 -12.33
C TYR A 152 -15.20 7.93 -13.61
N ILE A 153 -14.40 7.29 -14.48
CA ILE A 153 -14.91 6.66 -15.71
C ILE A 153 -15.80 5.45 -15.42
N PRO A 154 -15.37 4.39 -14.71
CA PRO A 154 -16.27 3.29 -14.35
C PRO A 154 -17.48 3.74 -13.53
N SER A 155 -17.34 4.74 -12.66
CA SER A 155 -18.46 5.35 -11.92
C SER A 155 -19.47 6.05 -12.84
N LEU A 156 -18.98 6.79 -13.85
CA LEU A 156 -19.82 7.40 -14.89
C LEU A 156 -20.52 6.37 -15.76
N ILE A 157 -19.82 5.28 -16.13
CA ILE A 157 -20.41 4.20 -16.93
C ILE A 157 -21.55 3.54 -16.15
N MET A 158 -21.36 3.27 -14.84
CA MET A 158 -22.44 2.75 -13.99
C MET A 158 -23.61 3.73 -13.89
N LEU A 159 -23.35 5.00 -13.61
CA LEU A 159 -24.41 6.03 -13.54
C LEU A 159 -25.20 6.14 -14.84
N LEU A 160 -24.52 6.19 -15.99
CA LEU A 160 -25.17 6.23 -17.30
C LEU A 160 -26.00 4.97 -17.57
N SER A 161 -25.50 3.80 -17.17
CA SER A 161 -26.23 2.53 -17.30
C SER A 161 -27.52 2.54 -16.47
N PHE A 162 -27.46 3.02 -15.23
CA PHE A 162 -28.64 3.18 -14.37
C PHE A 162 -29.64 4.19 -14.95
N SER A 163 -29.17 5.33 -15.47
CA SER A 163 -30.04 6.33 -16.08
C SER A 163 -30.78 5.79 -17.31
N VAL A 164 -30.09 5.07 -18.19
CA VAL A 164 -30.70 4.45 -19.39
C VAL A 164 -31.72 3.38 -18.99
N ALA A 165 -31.40 2.55 -17.99
CA ALA A 165 -32.32 1.51 -17.50
C ALA A 165 -33.58 2.11 -16.86
N PHE A 166 -33.44 3.21 -16.10
CA PHE A 166 -34.56 3.92 -15.50
C PHE A 166 -35.47 4.55 -16.56
N ILE A 167 -34.89 5.22 -17.57
CA ILE A 167 -35.67 5.83 -18.65
C ILE A 167 -36.46 4.77 -19.42
N LYS A 168 -35.83 3.64 -19.75
CA LYS A 168 -36.48 2.57 -20.53
C LYS A 168 -37.59 1.81 -19.78
N ASN A 169 -37.50 1.68 -18.45
CA ASN A 169 -38.45 0.84 -17.70
C ASN A 169 -39.46 1.63 -16.86
N CYS A 170 -39.21 2.91 -16.58
CA CYS A 170 -40.07 3.71 -15.70
C CYS A 170 -40.67 4.96 -16.35
N LEU A 171 -40.10 5.45 -17.45
CA LEU A 171 -40.58 6.65 -18.15
C LEU A 171 -41.15 6.36 -19.55
N MET A 172 -40.85 5.20 -20.12
CA MET A 172 -41.37 4.72 -21.40
C MET A 172 -42.42 3.64 -21.20
#